data_AF-A0A7S2G3T5-F1
#
_entry.id   AF-A0A7S2G3T5-F1
#
_cell.length_a   1.000
_cell.length_b   1.000
_cell.length_c   1.000
_cell.angle_alpha   90.00
_cell.angle_beta   90.00
_cell.angle_gamma   90.00
#
_symmetry.space_group_name_H-M   'P 1'
#
loop_
_entity.id
_entity.type
_entity.pdbx_description
1 polymer ?
#
loop_
_entity_poly.entity_id
_entity_poly.type
_entity_poly.pdbx_seq_one_letter_code
_entity_poly.pdbx_strand_id
1 'polypeptide(L)'
;GEDIVPLVTAELRRRGLEPYADIVVSCPPYFDLEQYHAGPNDLSMLSSYDAFVAKYTRIVANTTQLLRPKRLAIFIVGELRDKRTHAQLGFHHDTITAFKSAGCAVHQDAVLTTAAASAPMRATKTMGAGSKLVPTHQNVVVCVKGVGFSPADARAAGIRANEESQ
;
A
#
# COMPACT_ATOMS: atom_id res chain seq x y z
N GLY A 1 5.80 13.63 -12.73
CA GLY A 1 4.98 12.56 -13.33
C GLY A 1 4.94 11.38 -12.37
N GLU A 2 4.14 10.36 -12.65
CA GLU A 2 4.06 9.14 -11.83
C GLU A 2 5.27 8.22 -12.02
N ASP A 3 6.08 8.47 -13.05
CA ASP A 3 7.32 7.75 -13.29
C ASP A 3 8.41 8.24 -12.32
N ILE A 4 8.48 7.55 -11.19
CA ILE A 4 9.48 7.78 -10.14
C ILE A 4 10.80 7.06 -10.41
N VAL A 5 10.85 6.18 -11.40
CA VAL A 5 12.01 5.29 -11.60
C VAL A 5 13.29 6.10 -11.85
N PRO A 6 13.33 7.07 -12.79
CA PRO A 6 14.54 7.86 -13.02
C PRO A 6 14.98 8.65 -11.79
N LEU A 7 14.02 9.21 -11.04
CA LEU A 7 14.28 10.03 -9.87
C LEU A 7 14.91 9.21 -8.73
N VAL A 8 14.31 8.08 -8.40
CA VAL A 8 14.80 7.20 -7.33
C VAL A 8 16.13 6.57 -7.72
N THR A 9 16.25 6.07 -8.96
CA THR A 9 17.52 5.52 -9.46
C THR A 9 18.66 6.53 -9.43
N ALA A 10 18.42 7.78 -9.84
CA ALA A 10 19.42 8.84 -9.77
C ALA A 10 19.85 9.15 -8.33
N GLU A 11 18.89 9.21 -7.41
CA GLU A 11 19.17 9.48 -5.99
C GLU A 11 19.94 8.33 -5.32
N LEU A 12 19.59 7.08 -5.60
CA LEU A 12 20.32 5.92 -5.08
C LEU A 12 21.77 5.91 -5.57
N ARG A 13 21.98 6.16 -6.88
CA ARG A 13 23.33 6.26 -7.46
C ARG A 13 24.14 7.40 -6.85
N ARG A 14 23.51 8.57 -6.62
CA ARG A 14 24.16 9.71 -5.95
C ARG A 14 24.67 9.34 -4.55
N ARG A 15 24.00 8.40 -3.87
CA ARG A 15 24.39 7.88 -2.55
C ARG A 15 25.35 6.70 -2.61
N GLY A 16 25.79 6.29 -3.80
CA GLY A 16 26.65 5.10 -3.98
C GLY A 16 25.92 3.78 -3.76
N LEU A 17 24.59 3.76 -3.89
CA LEU A 17 23.76 2.58 -3.73
C LEU A 17 23.35 2.01 -5.09
N GLU A 18 23.13 0.69 -5.12
CA GLU A 18 22.50 0.03 -6.25
C GLU A 18 21.08 0.60 -6.51
N PRO A 19 20.64 0.72 -7.76
CA PRO A 19 19.40 1.40 -8.13
C PRO A 19 18.14 0.54 -7.89
N TYR A 20 18.18 -0.36 -6.92
CA TYR A 20 17.09 -1.27 -6.59
C TYR A 20 16.90 -1.38 -5.08
N ALA A 21 15.63 -1.47 -4.67
CA ALA A 21 15.24 -1.72 -3.30
C ALA A 21 15.13 -3.23 -3.01
N ASP A 22 15.44 -3.62 -1.77
CA ASP A 22 15.13 -4.94 -1.22
C ASP A 22 13.77 -5.02 -0.55
N ILE A 23 13.18 -3.87 -0.22
CA ILE A 23 11.85 -3.74 0.35
C ILE A 23 11.26 -2.38 -0.05
N VAL A 24 9.97 -2.35 -0.34
CA VAL A 24 9.21 -1.10 -0.43
C VAL A 24 8.08 -1.16 0.58
N VAL A 25 7.94 -0.11 1.38
CA VAL A 25 6.83 0.05 2.33
C VAL A 25 6.12 1.35 2.01
N SER A 26 4.79 1.32 1.92
CA SER A 26 4.00 2.51 1.67
C SER A 26 2.63 2.46 2.34
N CYS A 27 2.10 3.64 2.68
CA CYS A 27 0.71 3.87 3.04
C CYS A 27 0.20 4.91 2.02
N PRO A 28 -0.37 4.48 0.88
CA PRO A 28 -0.67 5.38 -0.23
C PRO A 28 -1.73 6.41 0.18
N PRO A 29 -1.68 7.63 -0.39
CA PRO A 29 -2.65 8.67 -0.09
C PRO A 29 -4.05 8.21 -0.52
N TYR A 30 -5.01 8.42 0.37
CA TYR A 30 -6.37 7.95 0.17
C TYR A 30 -7.18 8.90 -0.71
N PHE A 31 -7.93 8.34 -1.66
CA PHE A 31 -8.87 9.09 -2.47
C PHE A 31 -9.83 9.88 -1.57
N ASP A 32 -9.93 11.19 -1.80
CA ASP A 32 -11.03 12.02 -1.32
C ASP A 32 -11.15 12.13 0.23
N LEU A 33 -10.06 11.83 0.95
CA LEU A 33 -9.95 11.88 2.42
C LEU A 33 -9.06 13.01 2.93
N GLU A 34 -7.89 13.24 2.32
CA GLU A 34 -6.91 14.25 2.77
C GLU A 34 -6.37 15.02 1.56
N GLN A 35 -6.51 16.35 1.55
CA GLN A 35 -5.92 17.21 0.53
C GLN A 35 -4.45 17.46 0.90
N TYR A 36 -3.51 16.88 0.14
CA TYR A 36 -2.09 17.05 0.39
C TYR A 36 -1.54 18.28 -0.37
N HIS A 37 -1.94 18.47 -1.63
CA HIS A 37 -1.57 19.62 -2.46
C HIS A 37 -2.64 19.87 -3.54
N ALA A 38 -3.18 21.09 -3.66
CA ALA A 38 -4.27 21.41 -4.61
C ALA A 38 -3.91 21.37 -6.12
N GLY A 39 -2.91 20.58 -6.53
CA GLY A 39 -2.42 20.47 -7.90
C GLY A 39 -2.95 19.24 -8.65
N PRO A 40 -2.81 19.20 -9.99
CA PRO A 40 -3.34 18.14 -10.86
C PRO A 40 -2.70 16.76 -10.65
N ASN A 41 -1.58 16.71 -9.93
CA ASN A 41 -0.90 15.46 -9.59
C ASN A 41 -1.37 14.84 -8.27
N ASP A 42 -2.21 15.52 -7.51
CA ASP A 42 -2.72 15.01 -6.24
C ASP A 42 -3.75 13.90 -6.47
N LEU A 43 -3.45 12.72 -5.95
CA LEU A 43 -4.31 11.54 -6.00
C LEU A 43 -5.64 11.74 -5.27
N SER A 44 -5.64 12.59 -4.24
CA SER A 44 -6.83 12.87 -3.42
C SER A 44 -7.85 13.75 -4.13
N MET A 45 -7.45 14.42 -5.23
CA MET A 45 -8.24 15.42 -5.97
C MET A 45 -8.72 14.93 -7.34
N LEU A 46 -8.63 13.62 -7.63
CA LEU A 46 -9.05 13.08 -8.92
C LEU A 46 -10.57 13.09 -9.07
N SER A 47 -11.03 13.27 -10.30
CA SER A 47 -12.45 13.47 -10.60
C SER A 47 -13.33 12.24 -10.39
N SER A 48 -12.75 11.03 -10.31
CA SER A 48 -13.48 9.80 -10.05
C SER A 48 -12.60 8.75 -9.37
N TYR A 49 -13.25 7.78 -8.73
CA TYR A 49 -12.57 6.62 -8.13
C TYR A 49 -11.85 5.78 -9.19
N ASP A 50 -12.44 5.59 -10.38
CA ASP A 50 -11.80 4.85 -11.47
C ASP A 50 -10.51 5.55 -11.95
N ALA A 51 -10.51 6.88 -12.03
CA ALA A 51 -9.31 7.64 -12.35
C ALA A 51 -8.23 7.50 -11.27
N PHE A 52 -8.65 7.44 -10.01
CA PHE A 52 -7.78 7.14 -8.88
C PHE A 52 -7.18 5.75 -8.98
N VAL A 53 -7.98 4.70 -9.16
CA VAL A 53 -7.49 3.32 -9.29
C VAL A 53 -6.54 3.21 -10.49
N ALA A 54 -6.88 3.77 -11.64
CA ALA A 54 -6.00 3.74 -12.82
C ALA A 54 -4.64 4.40 -12.56
N LYS A 55 -4.62 5.55 -11.88
CA LYS A 55 -3.39 6.24 -11.50
C LYS A 55 -2.60 5.48 -10.44
N TYR A 56 -3.30 4.96 -9.44
CA TYR A 56 -2.72 4.13 -8.38
C TYR A 56 -2.07 2.85 -8.95
N THR A 57 -2.72 2.18 -9.89
CA THR A 57 -2.15 1.02 -10.60
C THR A 57 -0.84 1.37 -11.31
N ARG A 58 -0.74 2.54 -11.95
CA ARG A 58 0.52 3.00 -12.57
C ARG A 58 1.60 3.28 -11.54
N ILE A 59 1.25 3.86 -10.39
CA ILE A 59 2.19 4.06 -9.28
C ILE A 59 2.71 2.73 -8.74
N VAL A 60 1.83 1.75 -8.53
CA VAL A 60 2.23 0.39 -8.12
C VAL A 60 3.17 -0.21 -9.17
N ALA A 61 2.83 -0.13 -10.46
CA ALA A 61 3.68 -0.64 -11.53
C ALA A 61 5.08 0.01 -11.52
N ASN A 62 5.17 1.35 -11.45
CA ASN A 62 6.45 2.05 -11.39
C ASN A 62 7.24 1.72 -10.12
N THR A 63 6.54 1.55 -9.00
CA THR A 63 7.15 1.15 -7.72
C THR A 63 7.76 -0.25 -7.81
N THR A 64 7.07 -1.22 -8.43
CA THR A 64 7.58 -2.58 -8.58
C THR A 64 8.80 -2.68 -9.49
N GLN A 65 9.00 -1.73 -10.42
CA GLN A 65 10.22 -1.68 -11.24
C GLN A 65 11.47 -1.42 -10.40
N LEU A 66 11.34 -0.66 -9.30
CA LEU A 66 12.43 -0.36 -8.37
C LEU A 66 12.78 -1.52 -7.43
N LEU A 67 11.95 -2.56 -7.36
CA LEU A 67 12.15 -3.69 -6.45
C LEU A 67 12.99 -4.78 -7.13
N ARG A 68 13.97 -5.39 -6.42
CA ARG A 68 14.67 -6.57 -6.96
C ARG A 68 13.72 -7.76 -7.12
N PRO A 69 14.00 -8.73 -8.02
CA PRO A 69 13.24 -9.98 -8.08
C PRO A 69 13.20 -10.69 -6.73
N LYS A 70 12.08 -11.34 -6.39
CA LYS A 70 11.87 -12.06 -5.13
C LYS A 70 12.09 -11.22 -3.86
N ARG A 71 11.74 -9.93 -3.95
CA ARG A 71 11.72 -8.99 -2.83
C ARG A 71 10.31 -8.48 -2.57
N LEU A 72 10.12 -7.87 -1.40
CA LEU A 72 8.81 -7.60 -0.85
C LEU A 72 8.35 -6.15 -1.05
N ALA A 73 7.09 -5.97 -1.39
CA ALA A 73 6.37 -4.71 -1.31
C ALA A 73 5.26 -4.84 -0.26
N ILE A 74 5.16 -3.88 0.64
CA ILE A 74 4.21 -3.89 1.76
C ILE A 74 3.40 -2.60 1.70
N PHE A 75 2.12 -2.72 1.38
CA PHE A 75 1.22 -1.58 1.28
C PHE A 75 0.15 -1.67 2.36
N ILE A 76 0.08 -0.64 3.20
CA ILE A 76 -0.93 -0.51 4.25
C ILE A 76 -2.06 0.37 3.72
N VAL A 77 -3.27 -0.18 3.62
CA VAL A 77 -4.44 0.48 3.04
C VAL A 77 -5.66 0.34 3.95
N GLY A 78 -6.33 1.46 4.23
CA GLY A 78 -7.68 1.48 4.78
C GLY A 78 -8.74 1.41 3.68
N GLU A 79 -9.90 0.82 4.01
CA GLU A 79 -11.03 0.80 3.09
C GLU A 79 -11.62 2.20 2.86
N LEU A 80 -12.03 2.43 1.62
CA LEU A 80 -12.61 3.68 1.15
C LEU A 80 -14.10 3.52 0.95
N ARG A 81 -14.82 4.64 1.00
CA ARG A 81 -16.26 4.67 0.75
C ARG A 81 -16.64 5.74 -0.24
N ASP A 82 -17.59 5.41 -1.09
CA ASP A 82 -18.21 6.36 -2.01
C ASP A 82 -18.98 7.41 -1.19
N LYS A 83 -18.74 8.70 -1.44
CA LYS A 83 -19.40 9.78 -0.70
C LYS A 83 -20.90 9.89 -1.00
N ARG A 84 -21.34 9.48 -2.20
CA ARG A 84 -22.72 9.57 -2.66
C ARG A 84 -23.54 8.35 -2.26
N THR A 85 -23.00 7.14 -2.40
CA THR A 85 -23.72 5.88 -2.14
C THR A 85 -23.43 5.30 -0.76
N HIS A 86 -22.37 5.79 -0.09
CA HIS A 86 -21.87 5.28 1.20
C HIS A 86 -21.35 3.83 1.19
N ALA A 87 -21.37 3.16 0.04
CA ALA A 87 -20.82 1.82 -0.13
C ALA A 87 -19.30 1.80 0.02
N GLN A 88 -18.75 0.67 0.46
CA GLN A 88 -17.30 0.45 0.39
C GLN A 88 -16.87 0.29 -1.07
N LEU A 89 -15.71 0.83 -1.40
CA LEU A 89 -15.16 0.83 -2.76
C LEU A 89 -14.26 -0.37 -3.05
N GLY A 90 -13.77 -1.08 -2.02
CA GLY A 90 -12.95 -2.28 -2.19
C GLY A 90 -11.48 -1.98 -2.47
N PHE A 91 -10.92 -0.93 -1.86
CA PHE A 91 -9.57 -0.44 -2.19
C PHE A 91 -8.47 -1.45 -1.85
N HIS A 92 -8.69 -2.31 -0.85
CA HIS A 92 -7.78 -3.43 -0.56
C HIS A 92 -7.71 -4.41 -1.73
N HIS A 93 -8.85 -4.76 -2.32
CA HIS A 93 -8.92 -5.62 -3.50
C HIS A 93 -8.27 -4.96 -4.73
N ASP A 94 -8.48 -3.65 -4.92
CA ASP A 94 -7.84 -2.90 -6.00
C ASP A 94 -6.32 -2.86 -5.84
N THR A 95 -5.83 -2.77 -4.60
CA THR A 95 -4.39 -2.87 -4.29
C THR A 95 -3.82 -4.22 -4.66
N ILE A 96 -4.49 -5.31 -4.26
CA ILE A 96 -4.09 -6.67 -4.65
C ILE A 96 -4.07 -6.81 -6.18
N THR A 97 -5.10 -6.30 -6.85
CA THR A 97 -5.21 -6.36 -8.32
C THR A 97 -4.10 -5.58 -9.00
N ALA A 98 -3.80 -4.36 -8.52
CA ALA A 98 -2.70 -3.54 -9.04
C ALA A 98 -1.34 -4.26 -8.93
N PHE A 99 -1.05 -4.90 -7.80
CA PHE A 99 0.19 -5.68 -7.65
C PHE A 99 0.24 -6.89 -8.57
N LYS A 100 -0.88 -7.63 -8.71
CA LYS A 100 -0.96 -8.75 -9.65
C LYS A 100 -0.71 -8.31 -11.09
N SER A 101 -1.33 -7.21 -11.51
CA SER A 101 -1.11 -6.61 -12.84
C SER A 101 0.33 -6.14 -13.05
N ALA A 102 1.04 -5.78 -11.98
CA ALA A 102 2.46 -5.40 -12.01
C ALA A 102 3.42 -6.60 -11.96
N GLY A 103 2.93 -7.84 -12.04
CA GLY A 103 3.75 -9.05 -12.02
C GLY A 103 4.22 -9.47 -10.63
N CYS A 104 3.54 -9.03 -9.58
CA CYS A 104 3.77 -9.47 -8.21
C CYS A 104 2.72 -10.51 -7.77
N ALA A 105 3.13 -11.43 -6.89
CA ALA A 105 2.21 -12.33 -6.20
C ALA A 105 1.92 -11.82 -4.78
N VAL A 106 0.67 -11.92 -4.32
CA VAL A 106 0.36 -11.71 -2.91
C VAL A 106 0.99 -12.86 -2.12
N HIS A 107 1.90 -12.51 -1.21
CA HIS A 107 2.58 -13.46 -0.36
C HIS A 107 1.88 -13.61 0.98
N GLN A 108 1.45 -12.49 1.57
CA GLN A 108 0.68 -12.47 2.81
C GLN A 108 -0.34 -11.33 2.76
N ASP A 109 -1.42 -11.50 3.51
CA ASP A 109 -2.40 -10.45 3.77
C ASP A 109 -2.60 -10.41 5.29
N ALA A 110 -2.40 -9.24 5.87
CA ALA A 110 -2.41 -9.04 7.31
C ALA A 110 -3.29 -7.86 7.69
N VAL A 111 -3.62 -7.78 8.98
CA VAL A 111 -4.43 -6.70 9.54
C VAL A 111 -3.59 -5.93 10.55
N LEU A 112 -3.34 -4.66 10.28
CA LEU A 112 -2.76 -3.75 11.25
C LEU A 112 -3.88 -3.25 12.16
N THR A 113 -3.90 -3.72 13.40
CA THR A 113 -4.83 -3.23 14.41
C THR A 113 -4.38 -1.86 14.89
N THR A 114 -5.29 -0.90 14.87
CA THR A 114 -5.06 0.43 15.45
C THR A 114 -5.71 0.50 16.82
N ALA A 115 -5.12 1.21 17.77
CA ALA A 115 -5.62 1.30 19.13
C ALA A 115 -7.11 1.68 19.17
N ALA A 116 -7.92 0.89 19.89
CA ALA A 116 -9.34 1.16 20.03
C ALA A 116 -9.60 2.51 20.72
N ALA A 117 -8.76 2.92 21.69
CA ALA A 117 -8.73 4.25 22.31
C ALA A 117 -10.11 4.96 22.37
N SER A 118 -10.28 6.05 21.63
CA SER A 118 -11.52 6.84 21.58
C SER A 118 -12.60 6.31 20.62
N ALA A 119 -12.39 5.17 19.96
CA ALA A 119 -13.34 4.60 19.00
C ALA A 119 -14.71 4.29 19.63
N PRO A 120 -14.81 3.67 20.83
CA PRO A 120 -16.11 3.46 21.47
C PRO A 120 -16.85 4.78 21.76
N MET A 121 -16.12 5.82 22.22
CA MET A 121 -16.69 7.14 22.46
C MET A 121 -17.23 7.80 21.18
N ARG A 122 -16.61 7.54 20.03
CA ARG A 122 -17.02 8.07 18.73
C ARG A 122 -18.06 7.21 18.02
N ALA A 123 -18.38 6.02 18.53
CA ALA A 123 -19.24 5.06 17.86
C ALA A 123 -20.64 5.65 17.60
N THR A 124 -21.30 6.21 18.61
CA THR A 124 -22.64 6.81 18.46
C THR A 124 -22.64 7.97 17.46
N LYS A 125 -21.63 8.86 17.52
CA LYS A 125 -21.51 9.98 16.58
C LYS A 125 -21.33 9.48 15.15
N THR A 126 -20.46 8.49 14.94
CA THR A 126 -20.15 7.96 13.61
C THR A 126 -21.34 7.19 13.02
N MET A 127 -22.03 6.41 13.86
CA MET A 127 -23.26 5.71 13.49
C MET A 127 -24.41 6.68 13.20
N GLY A 128 -24.59 7.72 14.02
CA GLY A 128 -25.65 8.71 13.83
C GLY A 128 -25.43 9.62 12.62
N ALA A 129 -24.19 10.03 12.37
CA ALA A 129 -23.88 10.96 11.28
C ALA A 129 -23.71 10.28 9.91
N GLY A 130 -23.32 9.01 9.87
CA GLY A 130 -23.00 8.34 8.60
C GLY A 130 -23.33 6.85 8.55
N SER A 131 -23.95 6.29 9.58
CA SER A 131 -24.27 4.86 9.69
C SER A 131 -23.05 3.95 9.47
N LYS A 132 -21.91 4.33 10.07
CA LYS A 132 -20.64 3.60 9.92
C LYS A 132 -20.07 3.19 11.26
N LEU A 133 -19.50 1.99 11.27
CA LEU A 133 -18.60 1.56 12.34
C LEU A 133 -17.35 2.44 12.33
N VAL A 134 -16.75 2.63 13.51
CA VAL A 134 -15.45 3.28 13.63
C VAL A 134 -14.39 2.24 13.24
N PRO A 135 -13.65 2.41 12.14
CA PRO A 135 -12.60 1.48 11.78
C PRO A 135 -11.47 1.54 12.83
N THR A 136 -11.03 0.37 13.28
CA THR A 136 -9.89 0.20 14.19
C THR A 136 -8.83 -0.72 13.59
N HIS A 137 -8.78 -0.80 12.26
CA HIS A 137 -7.79 -1.58 11.55
C HIS A 137 -7.51 -1.01 10.15
N GLN A 138 -6.39 -1.43 9.59
CA GLN A 138 -6.03 -1.27 8.18
C GLN A 138 -5.58 -2.62 7.63
N ASN A 139 -5.73 -2.81 6.32
CA ASN A 139 -5.24 -4.01 5.65
C ASN A 139 -3.78 -3.80 5.24
N VAL A 140 -2.97 -4.85 5.34
CA VAL A 140 -1.54 -4.84 5.00
C VAL A 140 -1.32 -5.89 3.92
N VAL A 141 -1.17 -5.42 2.69
CA VAL A 141 -0.93 -6.28 1.52
C VAL A 141 0.57 -6.47 1.38
N VAL A 142 1.04 -7.71 1.54
CA VAL A 142 2.45 -8.09 1.36
C VAL A 142 2.58 -8.84 0.05
N CYS A 143 3.25 -8.24 -0.92
CA CYS A 143 3.49 -8.81 -2.23
C CYS A 143 4.96 -9.13 -2.45
N VAL A 144 5.24 -10.16 -3.25
CA VAL A 144 6.58 -10.48 -3.75
C VAL A 144 6.66 -10.15 -5.24
N LYS A 145 7.77 -9.54 -5.69
CA LYS A 145 8.01 -9.34 -7.13
C LYS A 145 8.30 -10.68 -7.81
N GLY A 146 7.46 -11.05 -8.77
CA GLY A 146 7.41 -12.39 -9.36
C GLY A 146 6.65 -13.36 -8.43
N VAL A 147 7.11 -14.60 -8.38
CA VAL A 147 6.51 -15.66 -7.56
C VAL A 147 7.52 -16.22 -6.57
N GLY A 148 7.04 -16.56 -5.37
CA GLY A 148 7.83 -17.23 -4.34
C GLY A 148 8.71 -16.29 -3.51
N PHE A 149 8.59 -16.44 -2.19
CA PHE A 149 9.54 -15.97 -1.19
C PHE A 149 9.74 -17.12 -0.21
N SER A 150 10.70 -17.99 -0.52
CA SER A 150 10.96 -19.19 0.28
C SER A 150 11.90 -18.89 1.46
N PRO A 151 12.04 -19.81 2.42
CA PRO A 151 13.08 -19.71 3.45
C PRO A 151 14.50 -19.58 2.86
N ALA A 152 14.76 -20.14 1.67
CA ALA A 152 16.05 -19.97 1.00
C ALA A 152 16.23 -18.53 0.49
N ASP A 153 15.19 -17.92 -0.08
CA ASP A 153 15.23 -16.52 -0.52
C ASP A 153 15.37 -15.56 0.68
N ALA A 154 14.71 -15.86 1.80
CA ALA A 154 14.88 -15.13 3.06
C ALA A 154 16.32 -15.24 3.57
N ARG A 155 16.91 -16.45 3.56
CA ARG A 155 18.30 -16.64 3.95
C ARG A 155 19.28 -15.91 3.02
N ALA A 156 19.02 -15.91 1.72
CA ALA A 156 19.83 -15.15 0.76
C ALA A 156 19.73 -13.63 0.97
N ALA A 157 18.64 -13.14 1.58
CA ALA A 157 18.46 -11.76 2.01
C ALA A 157 19.08 -11.46 3.40
N GLY A 158 19.81 -12.41 4.00
CA GLY A 158 20.41 -12.24 5.32
C GLY A 158 19.45 -12.46 6.49
N ILE A 159 18.19 -12.84 6.23
CA ILE A 159 17.22 -13.13 7.29
C ILE A 159 17.54 -14.52 7.86
N ARG A 160 17.66 -14.60 9.20
CA ARG A 160 17.91 -15.84 9.93
C ARG A 160 16.81 -16.02 10.96
N ALA A 161 16.41 -17.27 11.20
CA ALA A 161 15.58 -17.57 12.36
C ALA A 161 16.37 -17.18 13.61
N ASN A 162 15.69 -16.67 14.63
CA ASN A 162 16.32 -16.52 15.93
C ASN A 162 16.82 -17.89 16.38
N GLU A 163 18.00 -17.94 17.00
CA GLU A 163 18.42 -19.15 17.71
C GLU A 163 17.33 -19.45 18.75
N GLU A 164 16.74 -20.65 18.68
CA GLU A 164 15.78 -21.09 19.68
C GLU A 164 16.45 -20.97 21.04
N SER A 165 16.00 -20.02 21.85
CA SER A 165 16.38 -19.96 23.25
C SER A 165 15.72 -21.17 23.91
N GLN A 166 16.50 -22.25 24.08
CA GLN A 166 16.09 -23.44 24.82
C GLN A 166 15.80 -23.10 26.28
#